data_AF-A0A9D4Q8Z7-F1
#
_entry.id   AF-A0A9D4Q8Z7-F1
#
_cell.length_a   1.000
_cell.length_b   1.000
_cell.length_c   1.000
_cell.angle_alpha   90.00
_cell.angle_beta   90.00
_cell.angle_gamma   90.00
#
_symmetry.space_group_name_H-M   'P 1'
#
loop_
_entity.id
_entity.type
_entity.pdbx_description
1 polymer ?
#
loop_
_entity_poly.entity_id
_entity_poly.type
_entity_poly.pdbx_seq_one_letter_code
_entity_poly.pdbx_strand_id
1 'polypeptide(L)'
;MAEKDQRRLEASTRKPFDVARDPQTALEQVIELGFRRLLTSGQAASVEHGLELLARLANQAKGRIQLMPGGGVSESNLAHLLHATGVRSVHASASEPVPTATPSALSFGDQRVCSAARVRSLLAIVYAQGHL
;
A
#
# COMPACT_ATOMS: atom_id res chain seq x y z
N MET A 1 -28.72 25.15 10.83
CA MET A 1 -27.60 24.36 11.40
C MET A 1 -27.82 22.92 10.97
N ALA A 2 -27.29 22.53 9.81
CA ALA A 2 -27.41 21.17 9.31
C ALA A 2 -26.07 20.47 9.56
N GLU A 3 -26.10 19.56 10.53
CA GLU A 3 -25.01 18.68 10.91
C GLU A 3 -24.61 17.82 9.71
N LYS A 4 -23.44 18.13 9.14
CA LYS A 4 -22.92 17.41 7.98
C LYS A 4 -22.29 16.14 8.52
N ASP A 5 -23.11 15.09 8.60
CA ASP A 5 -22.67 13.73 8.93
C ASP A 5 -21.76 13.21 7.81
N GLN A 6 -20.50 13.64 7.84
CA GLN A 6 -19.44 13.22 6.93
C GLN A 6 -19.11 11.77 7.27
N ARG A 7 -19.83 10.83 6.65
CA ARG A 7 -19.34 9.45 6.55
C ARG A 7 -17.96 9.50 5.92
N ARG A 8 -16.92 9.35 6.76
CA ARG A 8 -15.51 9.35 6.36
C ARG A 8 -15.31 8.22 5.37
N LEU A 9 -15.19 8.55 4.08
CA LEU A 9 -14.95 7.57 3.03
C LEU A 9 -13.58 6.92 3.25
N GLU A 10 -13.57 5.61 3.50
CA GLU A 10 -12.38 4.78 3.33
C GLU A 10 -12.26 4.38 1.86
N ALA A 11 -12.03 5.35 0.99
CA ALA A 11 -11.87 5.10 -0.44
C ALA A 11 -10.44 4.64 -0.73
N SER A 12 -10.25 3.32 -0.87
CA SER A 12 -9.00 2.74 -1.38
C SER A 12 -9.12 2.50 -2.88
N THR A 13 -9.07 3.56 -3.69
CA THR A 13 -9.07 3.43 -5.16
C THR A 13 -7.66 3.51 -5.75
N ARG A 14 -7.52 2.91 -6.92
CA ARG A 14 -6.33 2.73 -7.78
C ARG A 14 -5.37 3.93 -7.78
N LYS A 15 -4.35 3.91 -6.92
CA LYS A 15 -3.14 4.78 -6.89
C LYS A 15 -3.23 6.14 -7.64
N PRO A 16 -4.24 7.00 -7.41
CA PRO A 16 -4.34 8.27 -8.13
C PRO A 16 -3.24 9.23 -7.67
N PHE A 17 -2.78 9.05 -6.43
CA PHE A 17 -1.63 9.76 -5.89
C PHE A 17 -0.32 9.44 -6.62
N ASP A 18 -0.16 8.21 -7.14
CA ASP A 18 1.09 7.83 -7.80
C ASP A 18 1.29 8.49 -9.17
N VAL A 19 0.25 9.15 -9.71
CA VAL A 19 0.31 9.96 -10.94
C VAL A 19 0.19 11.45 -10.69
N ALA A 20 0.23 11.89 -9.43
CA ALA A 20 0.17 13.30 -9.07
C ALA A 20 1.45 14.03 -9.51
N ARG A 21 1.30 15.23 -10.09
CA ARG A 21 2.44 16.04 -10.56
C ARG A 21 3.38 16.45 -9.42
N ASP A 22 2.82 16.81 -8.27
CA ASP A 22 3.58 17.15 -7.07
C ASP A 22 3.06 16.32 -5.87
N PRO A 23 3.80 15.28 -5.44
CA PRO A 23 3.39 14.43 -4.34
C PRO A 23 3.32 15.15 -2.99
N GLN A 24 4.14 16.18 -2.76
CA GLN A 24 4.16 16.89 -1.47
C GLN A 24 2.92 17.74 -1.31
N THR A 25 2.58 18.51 -2.35
CA THR A 25 1.34 19.30 -2.37
C THR A 25 0.11 18.39 -2.34
N ALA A 26 0.11 17.31 -3.12
CA ALA A 26 -0.99 16.34 -3.13
C ALA A 26 -1.21 15.71 -1.75
N LEU A 27 -0.15 15.45 -0.97
CA LEU A 27 -0.26 14.91 0.37
C LEU A 27 -0.99 15.88 1.31
N GLU A 28 -0.65 17.17 1.29
CA GLU A 28 -1.33 18.18 2.11
C GLU A 28 -2.80 18.32 1.72
N GLN A 29 -3.12 18.29 0.43
CA GLN A 29 -4.50 18.32 -0.05
C GLN A 29 -5.30 17.11 0.43
N VAL A 30 -4.72 15.90 0.37
CA VAL A 30 -5.36 14.68 0.88
C VAL A 30 -5.61 14.78 2.39
N ILE A 31 -4.67 15.36 3.15
CA ILE A 31 -4.84 15.61 4.58
C ILE A 31 -5.97 16.61 4.84
N GLU A 32 -6.00 17.73 4.10
CA GLU A 32 -7.02 18.78 4.22
C GLU A 32 -8.43 18.26 3.89
N LEU A 33 -8.53 17.38 2.91
CA LEU A 33 -9.78 16.69 2.54
C LEU A 33 -10.26 15.67 3.59
N GLY A 34 -9.44 15.39 4.62
CA GLY A 34 -9.84 14.56 5.76
C GLY A 34 -9.67 13.06 5.58
N PHE A 35 -8.88 12.62 4.59
CA PHE A 35 -8.56 11.21 4.39
C PHE A 35 -7.74 10.66 5.56
N ARG A 36 -8.04 9.42 5.98
CA ARG A 36 -7.31 8.74 7.07
C ARG A 36 -6.11 7.94 6.60
N ARG A 37 -6.18 7.41 5.38
CA ARG A 37 -5.20 6.48 4.83
C ARG A 37 -4.89 6.84 3.38
N LEU A 38 -3.63 6.71 2.99
CA LEU A 38 -3.16 6.93 1.63
C LEU A 38 -2.43 5.69 1.11
N LEU A 39 -2.96 5.08 0.04
CA LEU A 39 -2.33 3.97 -0.68
C LEU A 39 -1.44 4.51 -1.81
N THR A 40 -0.15 4.17 -1.80
CA THR A 40 0.85 4.65 -2.77
C THR A 40 2.02 3.67 -2.90
N SER A 41 2.70 3.61 -4.06
CA SER A 41 4.03 2.98 -4.18
C SER A 41 5.17 3.97 -4.10
N GLY A 42 4.91 5.24 -3.75
CA GLY A 42 5.90 6.31 -3.85
C GLY A 42 6.15 6.73 -5.30
N GLN A 43 5.10 6.82 -6.12
CA GLN A 43 5.17 7.19 -7.54
C GLN A 43 6.07 6.28 -8.39
N ALA A 44 6.32 5.05 -7.94
CA ALA A 44 7.19 4.10 -8.59
C ALA A 44 6.47 2.80 -8.99
N ALA A 45 7.08 2.02 -9.89
CA ALA A 45 6.53 0.74 -10.36
C ALA A 45 6.36 -0.29 -9.23
N SER A 46 7.27 -0.28 -8.25
CA SER A 46 7.16 -1.05 -7.02
C SER A 46 7.50 -0.20 -5.80
N VAL A 47 7.04 -0.64 -4.62
CA VAL A 47 7.34 0.03 -3.35
C VAL A 47 8.84 0.13 -3.06
N GLU A 48 9.64 -0.83 -3.53
CA GLU A 48 11.10 -0.83 -3.37
C GLU A 48 11.74 0.35 -4.08
N HIS A 49 11.28 0.66 -5.29
CA HIS A 49 11.79 1.80 -6.07
C HIS A 49 11.28 3.14 -5.54
N GLY A 50 10.18 3.15 -4.78
CA GLY A 50 9.59 4.37 -4.22
C GLY A 50 9.98 4.67 -2.77
N LEU A 51 10.89 3.89 -2.17
CA LEU A 51 11.23 3.99 -0.73
C LEU A 51 11.65 5.40 -0.30
N GLU A 52 12.47 6.07 -1.11
CA GLU A 52 12.94 7.42 -0.79
C GLU A 52 11.78 8.43 -0.72
N LEU A 53 10.86 8.38 -1.68
CA LEU A 53 9.69 9.24 -1.67
C LEU A 53 8.74 8.87 -0.52
N LEU A 54 8.54 7.57 -0.26
CA LEU A 54 7.71 7.10 0.85
C LEU A 54 8.24 7.60 2.19
N ALA A 55 9.55 7.57 2.42
CA ALA A 55 10.16 8.09 3.65
C ALA A 55 9.97 9.60 3.78
N ARG A 56 10.13 10.35 2.68
CA ARG A 56 9.85 11.80 2.67
C ARG A 56 8.40 12.11 2.99
N LEU A 57 7.46 11.39 2.38
CA LEU A 57 6.02 11.56 2.62
C LEU A 57 5.64 11.15 4.04
N ALA A 58 6.23 10.08 4.60
CA ALA A 58 6.00 9.66 5.98
C ALA A 58 6.43 10.75 6.96
N ASN A 59 7.63 11.31 6.74
CA ASN A 59 8.14 12.43 7.53
C ASN A 59 7.28 13.69 7.37
N GLN A 60 6.84 14.01 6.14
CA GLN A 60 5.94 15.15 5.91
C GLN A 60 4.58 14.94 6.58
N ALA A 61 4.00 13.75 6.48
CA ALA A 61 2.70 13.43 7.06
C ALA A 61 2.70 13.61 8.59
N LYS A 62 3.82 13.34 9.28
CA LYS A 62 3.94 13.47 10.76
C LYS A 62 2.80 12.80 11.53
N GLY A 63 2.30 11.67 11.02
CA GLY A 63 1.18 10.94 11.62
C GLY A 63 -0.20 11.56 11.43
N ARG A 64 -0.35 12.69 10.70
CA ARG A 64 -1.64 13.31 10.37
C ARG A 64 -2.51 12.42 9.47
N ILE A 65 -1.86 11.60 8.65
CA ILE A 65 -2.47 10.58 7.81
C ILE A 65 -1.61 9.31 7.87
N GLN A 66 -2.26 8.14 7.80
CA GLN A 66 -1.57 6.86 7.78
C GLN A 66 -1.19 6.51 6.33
N LEU A 67 0.12 6.46 6.05
CA LEU A 67 0.62 5.95 4.77
C LEU A 67 0.56 4.43 4.75
N MET A 68 0.04 3.89 3.65
CA MET A 68 -0.09 2.46 3.42
C MET A 68 0.60 2.11 2.10
N PRO A 69 1.94 1.88 2.11
CA PRO A 69 2.65 1.54 0.90
C PRO A 69 2.13 0.24 0.30
N GLY A 70 1.97 0.20 -1.02
CA GLY A 70 1.47 -0.98 -1.73
C GLY A 70 1.90 -1.05 -3.18
N GLY A 71 1.92 -2.28 -3.71
CA GLY A 71 2.42 -2.58 -5.07
C GLY A 71 3.77 -3.28 -5.04
N GLY A 72 3.73 -4.62 -5.01
CA GLY A 72 4.92 -5.45 -4.96
C GLY A 72 5.44 -5.76 -3.56
N VAL A 73 4.67 -5.48 -2.49
CA VAL A 73 5.04 -5.89 -1.12
C VAL A 73 5.06 -7.41 -1.03
N SER A 74 6.17 -7.96 -0.55
CA SER A 74 6.43 -9.39 -0.39
C SER A 74 7.20 -9.67 0.90
N GLU A 75 7.38 -10.95 1.20
CA GLU A 75 8.13 -11.42 2.36
C GLU A 75 9.60 -10.94 2.33
N SER A 76 10.17 -10.74 1.14
CA SER A 76 11.58 -10.35 0.96
C SER A 76 11.83 -8.86 1.20
N ASN A 77 10.84 -8.00 1.01
CA ASN A 77 11.03 -6.54 1.06
C ASN A 77 10.32 -5.84 2.21
N LEU A 78 9.38 -6.52 2.86
CA LEU A 78 8.54 -5.91 3.89
C LEU A 78 9.36 -5.34 5.06
N ALA A 79 10.31 -6.10 5.60
CA ALA A 79 11.12 -5.64 6.73
C ALA A 79 11.92 -4.37 6.39
N HIS A 80 12.57 -4.37 5.22
CA HIS A 80 13.33 -3.21 4.75
C HIS A 80 12.42 -1.99 4.53
N LEU A 81 11.24 -2.19 3.94
CA LEU A 81 10.27 -1.12 3.73
C LEU A 81 9.82 -0.49 5.05
N LEU A 82 9.48 -1.28 6.05
CA LEU A 82 9.06 -0.79 7.36
C LEU A 82 10.17 0.01 8.03
N HIS A 83 11.40 -0.52 8.03
CA HIS A 83 12.57 0.15 8.61
C HIS A 83 12.91 1.47 7.89
N ALA A 84 12.95 1.46 6.56
CA ALA A 84 13.36 2.61 5.77
C ALA A 84 12.35 3.77 5.80
N THR A 85 11.06 3.47 5.92
CA THR A 85 9.99 4.48 5.82
C THR A 85 9.35 4.84 7.15
N GLY A 86 9.52 4.01 8.19
CA GLY A 86 8.88 4.19 9.50
C GLY A 86 7.35 4.05 9.49
N VAL A 87 6.76 3.57 8.40
CA VAL A 87 5.31 3.36 8.29
C VAL A 87 4.88 2.16 9.14
N ARG A 88 3.60 2.19 9.56
CA ARG A 88 3.00 1.14 10.40
C ARG A 88 1.90 0.35 9.70
N SER A 89 1.74 0.53 8.40
CA SER A 89 0.73 -0.15 7.60
C SER A 89 1.24 -0.39 6.20
N VAL A 90 0.86 -1.53 5.62
CA VAL A 90 1.24 -1.93 4.26
C VAL A 90 0.04 -2.55 3.55
N HIS A 91 0.07 -2.54 2.22
CA HIS A 91 -0.93 -3.19 1.38
C HIS A 91 -0.24 -4.20 0.46
N ALA A 92 -0.54 -5.49 0.68
CA ALA A 92 -0.02 -6.60 -0.10
C ALA A 92 -1.18 -7.42 -0.67
N SER A 93 -1.01 -7.94 -1.90
CA SER A 93 -1.99 -8.86 -2.47
C SER A 93 -1.92 -10.26 -1.85
N ALA A 94 -0.75 -10.62 -1.29
CA ALA A 94 -0.44 -11.94 -0.72
C ALA A 94 -0.88 -13.10 -1.63
N SER A 95 -0.85 -12.88 -2.95
CA SER A 95 -1.39 -13.81 -3.92
C SER A 95 -0.35 -14.80 -4.41
N GLU A 96 -0.78 -16.00 -4.79
CA GLU A 96 0.01 -17.01 -5.47
C GLU A 96 -0.69 -17.49 -6.74
N PRO A 97 0.05 -17.84 -7.80
CA PRO A 97 -0.55 -18.41 -9.00
C PRO A 97 -1.10 -19.81 -8.67
N VAL A 98 -2.26 -20.11 -9.23
CA VAL A 98 -2.87 -21.44 -9.20
C VAL A 98 -2.83 -21.98 -10.62
N PRO A 99 -2.35 -23.22 -10.83
CA PRO A 99 -2.33 -23.82 -12.15
C PRO A 99 -3.74 -23.84 -12.75
N THR A 100 -3.89 -23.22 -13.91
CA THR A 100 -5.15 -23.26 -14.65
C THR A 100 -5.28 -24.60 -15.35
N ALA A 101 -6.37 -25.33 -15.09
CA ALA A 101 -6.58 -26.63 -15.70
C ALA A 101 -6.80 -26.46 -17.22
N THR A 102 -5.91 -27.08 -17.99
CA THR A 102 -5.84 -27.12 -19.47
C THR A 102 -5.32 -25.84 -20.13
N PRO A 103 -4.05 -25.81 -20.59
CA PRO A 103 -3.57 -24.76 -21.47
C PRO A 103 -4.35 -24.85 -22.79
N SER A 104 -5.09 -23.80 -23.12
CA SER A 104 -5.71 -23.63 -24.44
C SER A 104 -4.91 -22.63 -25.27
N ALA A 105 -5.13 -22.63 -26.59
CA ALA A 105 -4.55 -21.62 -27.48
C ALA A 105 -4.98 -20.18 -27.13
N LEU A 106 -5.96 -20.02 -26.23
CA LEU A 106 -6.49 -18.75 -25.72
C LEU A 106 -6.35 -18.68 -24.19
N SER A 107 -5.15 -18.93 -23.66
CA SER A 107 -4.88 -18.73 -22.24
C SER A 107 -4.53 -17.27 -21.94
N PHE A 108 -5.17 -16.68 -20.93
CA PHE A 108 -4.99 -15.28 -20.50
C PHE A 108 -4.17 -15.17 -19.20
N GLY A 109 -3.17 -16.03 -19.04
CA GLY A 109 -2.32 -16.11 -17.85
C GLY A 109 -2.95 -16.91 -16.71
N ASP A 110 -2.14 -17.18 -15.69
CA ASP A 110 -2.55 -17.99 -14.55
C ASP A 110 -3.52 -17.23 -13.64
N GLN A 111 -4.51 -17.96 -13.12
CA GLN A 111 -5.32 -17.46 -12.03
C GLN A 111 -4.45 -17.25 -10.78
N ARG A 112 -4.76 -16.23 -9.99
CA ARG A 112 -4.08 -15.96 -8.73
C ARG A 112 -5.08 -15.95 -7.59
N VAL A 113 -4.75 -16.60 -6.49
CA VAL A 113 -5.58 -16.62 -5.28
C VAL A 113 -4.81 -16.02 -4.12
N CYS A 114 -5.52 -15.43 -3.16
CA CYS A 114 -4.90 -14.99 -1.91
C CYS A 114 -4.48 -16.21 -1.09
N SER A 115 -3.20 -16.29 -0.73
CA SER A 115 -2.63 -17.42 -0.02
C SER A 115 -2.59 -17.15 1.47
N ALA A 116 -3.31 -17.95 2.25
CA ALA A 116 -3.28 -17.85 3.71
C ALA A 116 -1.86 -18.06 4.27
N ALA A 117 -1.03 -18.87 3.60
CA ALA A 117 0.37 -19.07 3.99
C ALA A 117 1.18 -17.78 3.83
N ARG A 118 1.06 -17.10 2.67
CA ARG A 118 1.76 -15.81 2.44
C ARG A 118 1.28 -14.73 3.40
N VAL A 119 -0.02 -14.65 3.67
CA VAL A 119 -0.56 -13.72 4.68
C VAL A 119 0.08 -13.97 6.04
N ARG A 120 0.15 -15.22 6.50
CA ARG A 120 0.81 -15.58 7.77
C ARG A 120 2.28 -15.20 7.79
N SER A 121 3.02 -15.45 6.71
CA SER A 121 4.44 -15.08 6.61
C SER A 121 4.64 -13.56 6.71
N LEU A 122 3.81 -12.77 6.02
CA LEU A 122 3.86 -11.31 6.10
C LEU A 122 3.53 -10.82 7.52
N LEU A 123 2.50 -11.38 8.16
CA LEU A 123 2.15 -11.05 9.54
C LEU A 123 3.30 -11.36 10.50
N ALA A 124 3.96 -12.52 10.36
CA ALA A 124 5.10 -12.89 11.19
C ALA A 124 6.23 -11.86 11.11
N ILE A 125 6.50 -11.32 9.92
CA ILE A 125 7.49 -10.24 9.74
C ILE A 125 7.03 -8.95 10.44
N VAL A 126 5.77 -8.55 10.29
CA VAL A 126 5.24 -7.35 10.98
C VAL A 126 5.36 -7.48 12.50
N TYR A 127 4.99 -8.64 13.05
CA TYR A 127 5.08 -8.90 14.49
C TYR A 127 6.53 -8.92 14.99
N ALA A 128 7.46 -9.52 14.23
CA ALA A 128 8.87 -9.56 14.60
C ALA A 128 9.52 -8.17 14.67
N GLN A 129 8.96 -7.19 13.95
CA GLN A 129 9.47 -5.81 13.91
C GLN A 129 8.74 -4.87 14.90
N GLY A 130 7.80 -5.37 15.72
CA GLY A 130 7.11 -4.59 16.74
C GLY A 130 6.16 -3.52 16.20
N HIS A 131 5.65 -3.69 14.97
CA HIS A 131 4.83 -2.67 14.28
C HIS A 131 3.32 -2.76 14.54
N LEU A 132 2.84 -3.67 15.40
CA LEU A 132 1.45 -3.78 15.89
C LEU A 132 1.40 -4.18 17.35
#